data_AF-X8E0V4-F1
#
_entry.id   AF-X8E0V4-F1
#
_cell.length_a   1.000
_cell.length_b   1.000
_cell.length_c   1.000
_cell.angle_alpha   90.00
_cell.angle_beta   90.00
_cell.angle_gamma   90.00
#
_symmetry.space_group_name_H-M   'P 1'
#
loop_
_entity.id
_entity.type
_entity.pdbx_description
1 polymer ?
#
loop_
_entity_poly.entity_id
_entity_poly.type
_entity_poly.pdbx_seq_one_letter_code
_entity_poly.pdbx_strand_id
1 'polypeptide(L)'
;MPALVVGLIATGCAAGYRDLQQGHSARVGTTSDINPRDPATLRDGGNLRLPLTEFPSNFNELNIDGNTADVGSIVSPTLPGAFITQADGSLKLNTDYFIGAELTSTDPQVVTYTINPKAVWSDGTPFTWEDLRSEVEACSGRDKRYLIASRAGFERVRSVTRGVDDRQAVVTFAQPYAEWRGMFAGGIQPAA
;
A
#
# COMPACT_ATOMS: atom_id res chain seq x y z
N MET A 1 -10.55 9.55 -74.95
CA MET A 1 -10.76 10.05 -73.58
C MET A 1 -10.93 8.82 -72.69
N PRO A 2 -10.01 8.53 -71.75
CA PRO A 2 -9.93 9.25 -70.45
C PRO A 2 -8.48 9.66 -70.07
N ALA A 3 -8.28 10.87 -69.57
CA ALA A 3 -8.17 11.27 -68.16
C ALA A 3 -6.77 11.02 -67.55
N LEU A 4 -5.91 12.04 -67.66
CA LEU A 4 -4.64 12.17 -66.95
C LEU A 4 -4.94 12.65 -65.51
N VAL A 5 -4.61 11.85 -64.51
CA VAL A 5 -4.69 12.23 -63.09
C VAL A 5 -3.32 12.76 -62.66
N VAL A 6 -3.25 14.03 -62.31
CA VAL A 6 -2.07 14.64 -61.67
C VAL A 6 -2.24 14.50 -60.16
N GLY A 7 -1.42 13.65 -59.53
CA GLY A 7 -1.39 13.47 -58.09
C GLY A 7 -0.58 14.56 -57.41
N LEU A 8 -1.20 15.34 -56.52
CA LEU A 8 -0.52 16.22 -55.57
C LEU A 8 0.31 15.37 -54.59
N ILE A 9 1.63 15.51 -54.59
CA ILE A 9 2.48 14.97 -53.53
C ILE A 9 2.59 16.05 -52.44
N ALA A 10 1.85 15.88 -51.35
CA ALA A 10 2.02 16.68 -50.15
C ALA A 10 3.29 16.22 -49.42
N THR A 11 4.40 16.93 -49.61
CA THR A 11 5.60 16.75 -48.79
C THR A 11 5.34 17.38 -47.42
N GLY A 12 4.84 16.59 -46.47
CA GLY A 12 4.78 16.98 -45.07
C GLY A 12 6.19 17.15 -44.51
N CYS A 13 6.49 18.34 -43.98
CA CYS A 13 7.74 18.63 -43.27
C CYS A 13 7.80 17.89 -41.93
N ALA A 14 8.03 16.58 -41.95
CA ALA A 14 8.45 15.83 -40.77
C ALA A 14 9.99 15.83 -40.67
N ALA A 15 10.61 17.01 -40.71
CA ALA A 15 12.05 17.16 -40.53
C ALA A 15 12.46 17.27 -39.04
N GLY A 16 11.50 17.42 -38.13
CA GLY A 16 11.75 17.65 -36.70
C GLY A 16 11.97 16.40 -35.84
N TYR A 17 11.84 15.19 -36.38
CA TYR A 17 11.97 13.93 -35.61
C TYR A 17 13.25 13.15 -35.90
N ARG A 18 14.20 13.74 -36.65
CA ARG A 18 15.49 13.09 -36.97
C ARG A 18 16.57 13.31 -35.92
N ASP A 19 16.31 14.15 -34.92
CA ASP A 19 17.25 14.48 -33.84
C ASP A 19 16.69 14.14 -32.44
N LEU A 20 15.81 13.14 -32.36
CA LEU A 20 15.58 12.50 -31.08
C LEU A 20 16.77 11.58 -30.83
N GLN A 21 17.64 11.95 -29.88
CA GLN A 21 18.63 11.03 -29.32
C GLN A 21 17.93 9.70 -29.06
N GLN A 22 18.49 8.60 -29.58
CA GLN A 22 18.03 7.25 -29.28
C GLN A 22 17.79 7.16 -27.77
N GLY A 23 16.55 6.85 -27.39
CA GLY A 23 16.14 6.83 -26.00
C GLY A 23 17.16 6.06 -25.19
N HIS A 24 17.91 6.76 -24.35
CA HIS A 24 18.69 6.10 -23.32
C HIS A 24 17.67 5.31 -22.51
N SER A 25 17.74 3.98 -22.54
CA SER A 25 16.96 3.13 -21.64
C SER A 25 17.13 3.73 -20.25
N ALA A 26 16.04 4.21 -19.66
CA ALA A 26 16.07 4.82 -18.33
C ALA A 26 16.67 3.79 -17.37
N ARG A 27 17.95 3.97 -17.05
CA ARG A 27 18.65 3.09 -16.12
C ARG A 27 18.28 3.62 -14.75
N VAL A 28 17.54 2.83 -13.97
CA VAL A 28 17.38 3.12 -12.55
C VAL A 28 18.78 3.19 -11.96
N GLY A 29 19.18 4.39 -11.54
CA GLY A 29 20.49 4.63 -10.95
C GLY A 29 20.62 3.89 -9.63
N THR A 30 21.85 3.49 -9.26
CA THR A 30 22.13 2.88 -7.94
C THR A 30 22.44 3.93 -6.87
N THR A 31 22.25 5.21 -7.19
CA THR A 31 22.56 6.36 -6.32
C THR A 31 21.27 6.95 -5.79
N SER A 32 21.23 7.21 -4.48
CA SER A 32 20.13 7.93 -3.83
C SER A 32 20.54 9.38 -3.61
N ASP A 33 19.71 10.34 -4.03
CA ASP A 33 19.91 11.76 -3.72
C ASP A 33 19.57 12.08 -2.25
N ILE A 34 18.92 11.15 -1.56
CA ILE A 34 18.73 11.21 -0.12
C ILE A 34 20.03 10.81 0.56
N ASN A 35 20.50 11.60 1.53
CA ASN A 35 21.63 11.27 2.39
C ASN A 35 21.15 10.39 3.56
N PRO A 36 21.26 9.04 3.48
CA PRO A 36 20.79 8.18 4.56
C PRO A 36 21.61 8.42 5.83
N ARG A 37 20.91 8.66 6.93
CA ARG A 37 21.49 8.73 8.28
C ARG A 37 20.75 7.76 9.16
N ASP A 38 21.46 7.17 10.11
CA ASP A 38 20.85 6.31 11.13
C ASP A 38 19.93 7.18 12.02
N PRO A 39 18.61 6.91 12.07
CA PRO A 39 17.68 7.65 12.92
C PRO A 39 18.05 7.60 14.41
N ALA A 40 18.78 6.57 14.86
CA ALA A 40 19.26 6.47 16.24
C ALA A 40 20.30 7.55 16.61
N THR A 41 20.81 8.29 15.62
CA THR A 41 21.72 9.42 15.84
C THR A 41 21.00 10.76 16.04
N LEU A 42 19.66 10.78 15.94
CA LEU A 42 18.87 11.97 16.22
C LEU A 42 18.93 12.30 17.71
N ARG A 43 18.97 13.60 18.02
CA ARG A 43 18.81 14.07 19.40
C ARG A 43 17.37 13.85 19.87
N ASP A 44 17.21 13.52 21.14
CA ASP A 44 15.88 13.43 21.75
C ASP A 44 15.20 14.81 21.84
N GLY A 45 13.91 14.84 21.54
CA GLY A 45 13.07 16.03 21.60
C GLY A 45 13.19 16.99 20.40
N GLY A 46 12.42 18.08 20.46
CA GLY A 46 12.31 19.08 19.40
C GLY A 46 10.98 19.00 18.63
N ASN A 47 10.90 19.73 17.52
CA ASN A 47 9.71 19.78 16.67
C ASN A 47 10.11 19.52 15.22
N LEU A 48 9.45 18.53 14.60
CA LEU A 48 9.47 18.34 13.16
C LEU A 48 8.28 19.10 12.55
N ARG A 49 8.54 19.93 11.53
CA ARG A 49 7.50 20.65 10.79
C ARG A 49 7.55 20.21 9.34
N LEU A 50 6.58 19.42 8.93
CA LEU A 50 6.44 18.96 7.55
C LEU A 50 5.39 19.84 6.85
N PRO A 51 5.63 20.28 5.61
CA PRO A 51 4.63 21.00 4.85
C PRO A 51 3.49 20.06 4.44
N LEU A 52 2.27 20.59 4.42
CA LEU A 52 1.10 19.96 3.80
C LEU A 52 0.64 20.87 2.67
N THR A 53 0.14 20.27 1.59
CA THR A 53 -0.48 21.02 0.49
C THR A 53 -1.89 21.48 0.85
N GLU A 54 -2.60 20.71 1.68
CA GLU A 54 -3.88 21.06 2.27
C GLU A 54 -4.09 20.40 3.64
N PHE A 55 -5.08 20.88 4.39
CA PHE A 55 -5.46 20.23 5.64
C PHE A 55 -6.45 19.09 5.36
N PRO A 56 -6.24 17.87 5.89
CA PRO A 56 -7.13 16.74 5.66
C PRO A 56 -8.58 17.00 6.09
N SER A 57 -9.53 16.66 5.22
CA SER A 57 -10.96 16.55 5.57
C SER A 57 -11.28 15.22 6.26
N ASN A 58 -10.47 14.19 6.02
CA ASN A 58 -10.60 12.85 6.57
C ASN A 58 -9.21 12.26 6.83
N PHE A 59 -8.98 11.67 8.01
CA PHE A 59 -7.71 11.06 8.40
C PHE A 59 -7.66 9.54 8.16
N ASN A 60 -8.72 8.94 7.64
CA ASN A 60 -8.73 7.54 7.27
C ASN A 60 -8.28 7.37 5.81
N GLU A 61 -7.04 6.95 5.59
CA GLU A 61 -6.47 6.73 4.26
C GLU A 61 -7.15 5.62 3.45
N LEU A 62 -7.89 4.73 4.11
CA LEU A 62 -8.68 3.67 3.46
C LEU A 62 -10.03 4.19 2.94
N ASN A 63 -10.43 5.41 3.31
CA ASN A 63 -11.62 6.07 2.82
C ASN A 63 -11.32 6.88 1.55
N ILE A 64 -12.29 6.95 0.62
CA ILE A 64 -12.13 7.67 -0.64
C ILE A 64 -11.76 9.15 -0.46
N ASP A 65 -12.26 9.82 0.58
CA ASP A 65 -11.99 11.23 0.88
C ASP A 65 -10.68 11.43 1.68
N GLY A 66 -10.06 10.34 2.17
CA GLY A 66 -8.82 10.38 2.94
C GLY A 66 -7.59 9.85 2.19
N ASN A 67 -7.77 9.25 1.01
CA ASN A 67 -6.70 8.65 0.22
C ASN A 67 -5.85 9.70 -0.53
N THR A 68 -5.12 10.52 0.24
CA THR A 68 -4.23 11.57 -0.26
C THR A 68 -2.81 11.40 0.29
N ALA A 69 -1.82 11.96 -0.41
CA ALA A 69 -0.43 11.91 0.02
C ALA A 69 -0.18 12.66 1.35
N ASP A 70 -0.91 13.77 1.57
CA ASP A 70 -0.83 14.54 2.81
C ASP A 70 -1.35 13.74 4.00
N VAL A 71 -2.49 13.05 3.86
CA VAL A 71 -3.05 12.17 4.89
C VAL A 71 -2.08 11.03 5.20
N GLY A 72 -1.59 10.31 4.19
CA GLY A 72 -0.62 9.23 4.39
C GLY A 72 0.63 9.70 5.12
N SER A 73 1.16 10.88 4.77
CA SER A 73 2.32 11.48 5.46
C SER A 73 2.06 11.77 6.94
N ILE A 74 0.81 12.01 7.33
CA ILE A 74 0.41 12.26 8.72
C ILE A 74 0.13 10.97 9.47
N VAL A 75 -0.57 10.01 8.87
CA VAL A 75 -1.11 8.84 9.60
C VAL A 75 -0.25 7.59 9.49
N SER A 76 0.54 7.41 8.42
CA SER A 76 1.39 6.22 8.29
C SER A 76 2.38 6.05 9.46
N PRO A 77 2.93 7.10 10.09
CA PRO A 77 3.79 6.95 11.28
C PRO A 77 3.05 6.55 12.57
N THR A 78 1.72 6.65 12.60
CA THR A 78 0.91 6.47 13.82
C THR A 78 0.05 5.21 13.82
N LEU A 79 -0.03 4.51 12.70
CA LEU A 79 -0.86 3.33 12.50
C LEU A 79 -0.03 2.06 12.27
N PRO A 80 -0.52 0.89 12.70
CA PRO A 80 0.14 -0.38 12.45
C PRO A 80 0.07 -0.81 10.98
N GLY A 81 1.02 -1.68 10.61
CA GLY A 81 1.10 -2.30 9.30
C GLY A 81 1.98 -3.54 9.33
N ALA A 82 1.65 -4.55 8.54
CA ALA A 82 2.34 -5.83 8.45
C ALA A 82 3.64 -5.76 7.67
N PHE A 83 3.74 -4.89 6.67
CA PHE A 83 4.89 -4.83 5.77
C PHE A 83 5.33 -3.40 5.47
N ILE A 84 6.64 -3.15 5.52
CA ILE A 84 7.24 -1.88 5.12
C ILE A 84 7.86 -2.05 3.73
N THR A 85 7.43 -1.21 2.79
CA THR A 85 8.06 -1.10 1.46
C THR A 85 9.47 -0.55 1.60
N GLN A 86 10.46 -1.31 1.14
CA GLN A 86 11.87 -0.94 1.13
C GLN A 86 12.20 -0.10 -0.10
N ALA A 87 13.38 0.55 -0.09
CA ALA A 87 13.84 1.40 -1.19
C ALA A 87 13.99 0.65 -2.54
N ASP A 88 14.17 -0.67 -2.51
CA ASP A 88 14.23 -1.53 -3.70
C ASP A 88 12.84 -2.05 -4.15
N GLY A 89 11.76 -1.59 -3.49
CA GLY A 89 10.39 -2.01 -3.75
C GLY A 89 9.99 -3.33 -3.09
N SER A 90 10.89 -4.01 -2.37
CA SER A 90 10.56 -5.23 -1.63
C SER A 90 9.70 -4.93 -0.40
N LEU A 91 8.90 -5.91 0.03
CA LEU A 91 8.07 -5.82 1.23
C LEU A 91 8.76 -6.58 2.37
N LYS A 92 9.18 -5.86 3.41
CA LYS A 92 9.78 -6.42 4.62
C LYS A 92 8.76 -6.49 5.73
N LEU A 93 8.68 -7.62 6.45
CA LEU A 93 7.80 -7.74 7.61
C LEU A 93 8.13 -6.65 8.65
N ASN A 94 7.12 -5.93 9.11
CA ASN A 94 7.26 -4.96 10.18
C ASN A 94 7.22 -5.67 11.54
N THR A 95 8.40 -5.89 12.12
CA THR A 95 8.56 -6.63 13.38
C THR A 95 8.05 -5.90 14.62
N ASP A 96 7.77 -4.61 14.52
CA ASP A 96 7.17 -3.85 15.61
C ASP A 96 5.73 -4.30 15.88
N TYR A 97 5.02 -4.72 14.82
CA TYR A 97 3.62 -5.14 14.90
C TYR A 97 3.39 -6.63 14.62
N PHE A 98 4.22 -7.29 13.81
CA PHE A 98 4.04 -8.70 13.45
C PHE A 98 5.33 -9.49 13.57
N ILE A 99 5.28 -10.67 14.18
CA ILE A 99 6.42 -11.61 14.27
C ILE A 99 6.38 -12.71 13.20
N GLY A 100 5.30 -12.79 12.41
CA GLY A 100 5.20 -13.69 11.27
C GLY A 100 4.04 -13.34 10.33
N ALA A 101 4.21 -13.65 9.06
CA ALA A 101 3.16 -13.60 8.05
C ALA A 101 3.48 -14.63 6.95
N GLU A 102 2.71 -15.72 6.92
CA GLU A 102 3.05 -16.93 6.16
C GLU A 102 1.90 -17.40 5.27
N LEU A 103 2.20 -17.80 4.04
CA LEU A 103 1.28 -18.54 3.19
C LEU A 103 1.26 -20.00 3.68
N THR A 104 0.25 -20.37 4.45
CA THR A 104 0.17 -21.68 5.13
C THR A 104 -0.59 -22.73 4.32
N SER A 105 -1.34 -22.32 3.30
CA SER A 105 -1.99 -23.20 2.33
C SER A 105 -2.16 -22.47 0.99
N THR A 106 -2.16 -23.22 -0.12
CA THR A 106 -2.37 -22.69 -1.48
C THR A 106 -3.72 -23.06 -2.08
N ASP A 107 -4.37 -24.13 -1.63
CA ASP A 107 -5.72 -24.54 -2.07
C ASP A 107 -6.55 -25.14 -0.92
N PRO A 108 -7.47 -24.38 -0.30
CA PRO A 108 -7.67 -22.95 -0.51
C PRO A 108 -6.43 -22.14 -0.09
N GLN A 109 -6.22 -20.96 -0.69
CA GLN A 109 -5.16 -20.05 -0.25
C GLN A 109 -5.46 -19.55 1.17
N VAL A 110 -4.51 -19.74 2.09
CA VAL A 110 -4.59 -19.31 3.48
C VAL A 110 -3.30 -18.59 3.86
N VAL A 111 -3.44 -17.40 4.44
CA VAL A 111 -2.33 -16.63 5.01
C VAL A 111 -2.53 -16.51 6.52
N THR A 112 -1.51 -16.86 7.30
CA THR A 112 -1.51 -16.73 8.76
C THR A 112 -0.61 -15.57 9.17
N TYR A 113 -1.18 -14.60 9.87
CA TYR A 113 -0.46 -13.48 10.47
C TYR A 113 -0.31 -13.72 11.98
N THR A 114 0.91 -13.58 12.48
CA THR A 114 1.23 -13.66 13.90
C THR A 114 1.65 -12.28 14.39
N ILE A 115 0.80 -11.67 15.20
CA ILE A 115 0.95 -10.33 15.77
C ILE A 115 1.99 -10.37 16.89
N ASN A 116 2.83 -9.33 16.96
CA ASN A 116 3.76 -9.15 18.06
C ASN A 116 2.96 -8.93 19.35
N PRO A 117 3.14 -9.74 20.41
CA PRO A 117 2.40 -9.57 21.66
C PRO A 117 2.60 -8.21 22.34
N LYS A 118 3.65 -7.47 21.97
CA LYS A 118 3.92 -6.10 22.44
C LYS A 118 3.11 -5.03 21.71
N ALA A 119 2.49 -5.36 20.57
CA ALA A 119 1.67 -4.42 19.82
C ALA A 119 0.39 -4.10 20.61
N VAL A 120 0.22 -2.84 20.97
CA VAL A 120 -0.94 -2.31 21.67
C VAL A 120 -1.33 -1.00 21.04
N TRP A 121 -2.62 -0.69 21.07
CA TRP A 121 -3.12 0.63 20.74
C TRP A 121 -2.70 1.65 21.79
N SER A 122 -2.81 2.93 21.44
CA SER A 122 -2.40 4.04 22.31
C SER A 122 -3.21 4.14 23.60
N ASP A 123 -4.40 3.53 23.66
CA ASP A 123 -5.23 3.39 24.87
C ASP A 123 -4.86 2.17 25.73
N GLY A 124 -3.87 1.38 25.30
CA GLY A 124 -3.39 0.18 25.97
C GLY A 124 -4.14 -1.10 25.58
N THR A 125 -5.17 -1.02 24.74
CA THR A 125 -5.87 -2.22 24.27
C THR A 125 -4.96 -3.06 23.36
N PRO A 126 -5.02 -4.41 23.42
CA PRO A 126 -4.25 -5.26 22.53
C PRO A 126 -4.59 -5.06 21.05
N PHE A 127 -3.59 -5.04 20.17
CA PHE A 127 -3.78 -5.23 18.73
C PHE A 127 -4.00 -6.72 18.40
N THR A 128 -5.10 -7.09 17.76
CA THR A 128 -5.56 -8.47 17.64
C THR A 128 -6.00 -8.84 16.22
N TRP A 129 -6.33 -10.12 16.02
CA TRP A 129 -6.93 -10.60 14.78
C TRP A 129 -8.23 -9.89 14.39
N GLU A 130 -8.93 -9.28 15.35
CA GLU A 130 -10.18 -8.56 15.11
C GLU A 130 -9.96 -7.26 14.35
N ASP A 131 -8.81 -6.62 14.52
CA ASP A 131 -8.42 -5.43 13.75
C ASP A 131 -8.27 -5.79 12.25
N LEU A 132 -7.60 -6.90 11.95
CA LEU A 132 -7.48 -7.41 10.57
C LEU A 132 -8.83 -7.87 10.00
N ARG A 133 -9.69 -8.48 10.83
CA ARG A 133 -11.05 -8.85 10.44
C ARG A 133 -11.85 -7.60 10.06
N SER A 134 -11.82 -6.58 10.91
CA SER A 134 -12.57 -5.33 10.74
C SER A 134 -12.17 -4.62 9.44
N GLU A 135 -10.86 -4.52 9.17
CA GLU A 135 -10.38 -3.91 7.94
C GLU A 135 -10.82 -4.70 6.70
N VAL A 136 -10.74 -6.03 6.72
CA VAL A 136 -11.27 -6.86 5.62
C VAL A 136 -12.77 -6.62 5.42
N GLU A 137 -13.56 -6.58 6.49
CA GLU A 137 -15.00 -6.36 6.40
C GLU A 137 -15.32 -4.99 5.78
N ALA A 138 -14.66 -3.94 6.26
CA ALA A 138 -14.83 -2.57 5.76
C ALA A 138 -14.35 -2.42 4.30
N CYS A 139 -13.15 -2.89 3.98
CA CYS A 139 -12.51 -2.71 2.68
C CYS A 139 -12.92 -3.75 1.63
N SER A 140 -13.62 -4.84 2.01
CA SER A 140 -14.16 -5.81 1.05
C SER A 140 -15.22 -5.23 0.12
N GLY A 141 -15.80 -4.07 0.46
CA GLY A 141 -16.90 -3.42 -0.24
C GLY A 141 -18.15 -4.30 -0.41
N ARG A 142 -18.33 -5.27 0.49
CA ARG A 142 -19.59 -6.04 0.65
C ARG A 142 -20.65 -5.17 1.30
N ASP A 143 -20.27 -4.45 2.35
CA ASP A 143 -21.10 -3.41 2.95
C ASP A 143 -20.91 -2.09 2.19
N LYS A 144 -22.00 -1.57 1.63
CA LYS A 144 -22.00 -0.36 0.80
C LYS A 144 -21.99 0.94 1.59
N ARG A 145 -22.08 0.87 2.92
CA ARG A 145 -21.98 2.03 3.80
C ARG A 145 -20.54 2.54 3.91
N TYR A 146 -19.55 1.68 3.67
CA TYR A 146 -18.14 2.07 3.65
C TYR A 146 -17.77 2.70 2.29
N LEU A 147 -17.36 3.97 2.33
CA LEU A 147 -16.83 4.71 1.19
C LEU A 147 -15.32 4.43 1.04
N ILE A 148 -15.00 3.27 0.49
CA ILE A 148 -13.62 2.77 0.42
C ILE A 148 -12.85 3.40 -0.74
N ALA A 149 -11.55 3.65 -0.53
CA ALA A 149 -10.64 4.11 -1.58
C ALA A 149 -10.31 3.00 -2.59
N SER A 150 -10.14 1.76 -2.10
CA SER A 150 -9.81 0.59 -2.90
C SER A 150 -10.25 -0.69 -2.20
N ARG A 151 -10.53 -1.74 -2.99
CA ARG A 151 -10.78 -3.09 -2.45
C ARG A 151 -9.48 -3.87 -2.27
N ALA A 152 -8.46 -3.61 -3.10
CA ALA A 152 -7.09 -4.12 -2.97
C ALA A 152 -6.92 -5.59 -2.51
N GLY A 153 -7.78 -6.51 -2.99
CA GLY A 153 -7.73 -7.94 -2.63
C GLY A 153 -8.59 -8.32 -1.42
N PHE A 154 -9.03 -7.37 -0.60
CA PHE A 154 -9.96 -7.62 0.52
C PHE A 154 -11.28 -8.26 0.05
N GLU A 155 -11.72 -7.98 -1.18
CA GLU A 155 -12.90 -8.61 -1.76
C GLU A 155 -12.75 -10.11 -2.00
N ARG A 156 -11.51 -10.58 -2.14
CA ARG A 156 -11.16 -11.98 -2.37
C ARG A 156 -11.05 -12.77 -1.08
N VAL A 157 -11.06 -12.12 0.09
CA VAL A 157 -11.01 -12.80 1.39
C VAL A 157 -12.35 -13.44 1.68
N ARG A 158 -12.36 -14.75 1.93
CA ARG A 158 -13.56 -15.47 2.39
C ARG A 158 -13.86 -15.14 3.84
N SER A 159 -12.86 -15.27 4.70
CA SER A 159 -12.99 -15.10 6.15
C SER A 159 -11.65 -14.73 6.79
N VAL A 160 -11.72 -13.99 7.90
CA VAL A 160 -10.63 -13.84 8.86
C VAL A 160 -11.10 -14.48 10.16
N THR A 161 -10.33 -15.42 10.69
CA THR A 161 -10.66 -16.12 11.93
C THR A 161 -9.51 -16.05 12.93
N ARG A 162 -9.86 -16.15 14.21
CA ARG A 162 -8.89 -16.36 15.29
C ARG A 162 -8.07 -17.61 15.04
N GLY A 163 -6.75 -17.51 15.19
CA GLY A 163 -5.82 -18.64 15.17
C GLY A 163 -5.69 -19.27 16.56
N VAL A 164 -4.44 -19.59 16.94
CA VAL A 164 -4.15 -20.20 18.26
C VAL A 164 -4.56 -19.30 19.44
N ASP A 165 -4.43 -17.98 19.27
CA ASP A 165 -4.83 -16.98 20.25
C ASP A 165 -5.28 -15.68 19.56
N ASP A 166 -5.55 -14.62 20.35
CA ASP A 166 -5.98 -13.33 19.81
C ASP A 166 -4.87 -12.58 19.03
N ARG A 167 -3.62 -13.06 19.12
CA ARG A 167 -2.47 -12.54 18.38
C ARG A 167 -2.23 -13.30 17.08
N GLN A 168 -3.14 -14.17 16.66
CA GLN A 168 -3.02 -14.85 15.37
C GLN A 168 -4.29 -14.69 14.54
N ALA A 169 -4.13 -14.15 13.33
CA ALA A 169 -5.20 -14.02 12.35
C ALA A 169 -4.98 -15.01 11.20
N VAL A 170 -6.00 -15.81 10.90
CA VAL A 170 -6.00 -16.75 9.79
C VAL A 170 -6.91 -16.21 8.70
N VAL A 171 -6.31 -15.75 7.60
CA VAL A 171 -7.01 -15.16 6.45
C VAL A 171 -7.17 -16.21 5.37
N THR A 172 -8.40 -16.67 5.16
CA THR A 172 -8.74 -17.63 4.09
C THR A 172 -9.29 -16.90 2.89
N PHE A 173 -8.74 -17.16 1.70
CA PHE A 173 -9.17 -16.54 0.45
C PHE A 173 -10.25 -17.37 -0.26
N ALA A 174 -11.21 -16.70 -0.88
CA ALA A 174 -12.20 -17.27 -1.78
C ALA A 174 -11.66 -17.41 -3.22
N GLN A 175 -10.73 -16.54 -3.60
CA GLN A 175 -10.03 -16.54 -4.88
C GLN A 175 -8.54 -16.27 -4.64
N PRO A 176 -7.61 -16.92 -5.36
CA PRO A 176 -6.20 -16.65 -5.21
C PRO A 176 -5.84 -15.16 -5.38
N TYR A 177 -4.88 -14.70 -4.60
CA TYR A 177 -4.35 -13.34 -4.62
C TYR A 177 -2.85 -13.36 -4.30
N ALA A 178 -2.02 -13.06 -5.31
CA ALA A 178 -0.57 -13.18 -5.19
C ALA A 178 0.03 -12.03 -4.37
N GLU A 179 -0.62 -10.87 -4.41
CA GLU A 179 -0.19 -9.61 -3.82
C GLU A 179 -0.66 -9.47 -2.37
N TRP A 180 -0.99 -10.58 -1.69
CA TRP A 180 -1.51 -10.59 -0.32
C TRP A 180 -0.62 -9.87 0.70
N ARG A 181 0.69 -9.75 0.44
CA ARG A 181 1.63 -8.98 1.28
C ARG A 181 1.40 -7.47 1.22
N GLY A 182 0.76 -6.97 0.16
CA GLY A 182 0.33 -5.58 0.08
C GLY A 182 -0.92 -5.30 0.91
N MET A 183 -1.68 -6.34 1.28
CA MET A 183 -2.78 -6.20 2.23
C MET A 183 -2.19 -5.91 3.61
N PHE A 184 -2.82 -5.02 4.35
CA PHE A 184 -2.38 -4.62 5.69
C PHE A 184 -0.98 -4.00 5.74
N ALA A 185 -0.39 -3.53 4.63
CA ALA A 185 0.96 -2.97 4.63
C ALA A 185 1.09 -1.68 5.48
N GLY A 186 -0.01 -0.96 5.69
CA GLY A 186 -0.08 0.20 6.57
C GLY A 186 -1.53 0.63 6.77
N GLY A 187 -1.78 1.50 7.75
CA GLY A 187 -3.08 2.14 7.90
C GLY A 187 -4.15 1.32 8.61
N ILE A 188 -3.77 0.18 9.21
CA ILE A 188 -4.71 -0.69 9.93
C ILE A 188 -5.39 0.13 11.02
N GLN A 189 -6.72 0.09 11.07
CA GLN A 189 -7.54 0.83 12.03
C GLN A 189 -7.88 -0.07 13.23
N PRO A 190 -8.06 0.50 14.44
CA PRO A 190 -8.59 -0.26 15.57
C PRO A 190 -10.00 -0.75 15.26
N ALA A 191 -10.28 -2.01 15.61
CA ALA A 191 -11.62 -2.55 15.58
C ALA A 191 -12.54 -1.76 16.54
N ALA A 192 -13.78 -1.53 16.09
CA ALA A 192 -14.83 -0.89 16.89
C ALA A 192 -15.55 -1.87 17.82
#